data_AF-A0A9P6US80-F1
#
_entry.id   AF-A0A9P6US80-F1
#
_cell.length_a   1.000
_cell.length_b   1.000
_cell.length_c   1.000
_cell.angle_alpha   90.00
_cell.angle_beta   90.00
_cell.angle_gamma   90.00
#
_symmetry.space_group_name_H-M   'P 1'
#
loop_
_entity.id
_entity.type
_entity.pdbx_description
1 polymer ?
#
loop_
_entity_poly.entity_id
_entity_poly.type
_entity_poly.pdbx_seq_one_letter_code
_entity_poly.pdbx_strand_id
1 'polypeptide(L)'
;MSKAITSSRLATLPARISQHRTLTVSATANAAKQQFILIARDFKDPEAITRRLDTRTKHLAEARELKKSGQIHYAGALFSDHSDSGKMVGSVIVFQAENAEEVRKIVERNMPENE
;
A
#
# COMPACT_ATOMS: atom_id res chain seq x y z
N MET A 1 28.03 -89.56 8.60
CA MET A 1 27.20 -88.54 9.29
C MET A 1 27.22 -87.26 8.47
N SER A 2 26.04 -86.83 8.01
CA SER A 2 25.77 -85.72 7.09
C SER A 2 26.00 -84.34 7.69
N LYS A 3 26.22 -83.34 6.82
CA LYS A 3 25.57 -82.00 6.77
C LYS A 3 26.27 -81.18 5.68
N ALA A 4 25.63 -80.81 4.57
CA ALA A 4 24.47 -79.94 4.33
C ALA A 4 24.98 -78.66 3.63
N ILE A 5 24.72 -78.60 2.32
CA ILE A 5 24.93 -77.42 1.47
C ILE A 5 23.83 -76.43 1.84
N THR A 6 24.18 -75.34 2.52
CA THR A 6 23.21 -74.29 2.88
C THR A 6 23.19 -73.25 1.78
N SER A 7 22.21 -73.40 0.88
CA SER A 7 21.68 -72.33 0.04
C SER A 7 20.94 -71.30 0.89
N SER A 8 21.02 -70.02 0.50
CA SER A 8 20.18 -68.85 0.85
C SER A 8 21.06 -67.66 1.28
N ARG A 9 20.82 -66.41 0.87
CA ARG A 9 19.65 -65.74 0.30
C ARG A 9 20.11 -64.72 -0.76
N LEU A 10 19.34 -64.59 -1.84
CA LEU A 10 19.34 -63.36 -2.64
C LEU A 10 18.90 -62.20 -1.74
N ALA A 11 19.79 -61.25 -1.49
CA ALA A 11 19.46 -60.02 -0.80
C ALA A 11 18.66 -59.12 -1.75
N THR A 12 17.34 -59.12 -1.63
CA THR A 12 16.48 -58.16 -2.32
C THR A 12 16.73 -56.77 -1.73
N LEU A 13 17.42 -55.92 -2.49
CA LEU A 13 17.57 -54.49 -2.18
C LEU A 13 16.18 -53.85 -2.10
N PRO A 14 15.84 -53.11 -1.02
CA PRO A 14 14.64 -52.29 -1.05
C PRO A 14 14.85 -51.19 -2.08
N ALA A 15 14.01 -51.16 -3.12
CA ALA A 15 13.93 -50.03 -4.03
C ALA A 15 13.66 -48.77 -3.18
N ARG A 16 14.66 -47.88 -3.13
CA ARG A 16 14.57 -46.60 -2.43
C ARG A 16 13.62 -45.72 -3.24
N ILE A 17 12.32 -45.83 -2.96
CA ILE A 17 11.30 -44.98 -3.55
C ILE A 17 11.62 -43.56 -3.08
N SER A 18 12.14 -42.75 -4.00
CA SER A 18 12.38 -41.33 -3.80
C SER A 18 11.05 -40.67 -3.49
N GLN A 19 10.80 -40.38 -2.21
CA GLN A 19 9.71 -39.53 -1.78
C GLN A 19 9.96 -38.14 -2.37
N HIS A 20 9.37 -37.88 -3.53
CA HIS A 20 9.30 -36.54 -4.10
C HIS A 20 8.38 -35.74 -3.18
N ARG A 21 9.00 -35.04 -2.23
CA ARG A 21 8.31 -34.14 -1.32
C ARG A 21 7.76 -32.99 -2.17
N THR A 22 6.48 -33.03 -2.49
CA THR A 22 5.79 -31.94 -3.17
C THR A 22 5.80 -30.72 -2.25
N LEU A 23 6.59 -29.71 -2.61
CA LEU A 23 6.61 -28.43 -1.90
C LEU A 23 5.49 -27.56 -2.46
N THR A 24 4.38 -27.46 -1.73
CA THR A 24 3.34 -26.49 -2.04
C THR A 24 3.81 -25.11 -1.58
N VAL A 25 4.20 -24.25 -2.52
CA VAL A 25 4.51 -22.84 -2.25
C VAL A 25 3.22 -22.05 -2.36
N SER A 26 2.62 -21.67 -1.22
CA SER A 26 1.58 -20.64 -1.21
C SER A 26 2.25 -19.29 -1.43
N ALA A 27 2.04 -18.69 -2.60
CA ALA A 27 2.39 -17.30 -2.84
C ALA A 27 1.48 -16.43 -1.98
N THR A 28 1.97 -15.94 -0.84
CA THR A 28 1.40 -14.75 -0.22
C THR A 28 1.62 -13.62 -1.22
N ALA A 29 0.56 -13.17 -1.90
CA ALA A 29 0.64 -11.99 -2.72
C ALA A 29 1.08 -10.84 -1.82
N ASN A 30 2.35 -10.45 -1.93
CA ASN A 30 2.82 -9.21 -1.35
C ASN A 30 2.11 -8.14 -2.18
N ALA A 31 0.99 -7.62 -1.69
CA ALA A 31 0.21 -6.63 -2.41
C ALA A 31 1.13 -5.42 -2.63
N ALA A 32 1.69 -5.31 -3.82
CA ALA A 32 2.58 -4.22 -4.16
C ALA A 32 1.77 -2.94 -4.02
N LYS A 33 2.18 -2.06 -3.11
CA LYS A 33 1.49 -0.79 -2.92
C LYS A 33 1.49 -0.03 -4.25
N GLN A 34 0.34 0.52 -4.62
CA GLN A 34 0.13 1.35 -5.79
C GLN A 34 0.14 2.83 -5.41
N GLN A 35 0.40 3.68 -6.40
CA GLN A 35 0.36 5.12 -6.24
C GLN A 35 -0.96 5.69 -6.73
N PHE A 36 -1.57 6.55 -5.91
CA PHE A 36 -2.84 7.21 -6.22
C PHE A 36 -2.66 8.72 -6.13
N ILE A 37 -3.22 9.46 -7.09
CA ILE A 37 -3.20 10.92 -7.08
C ILE A 37 -4.56 11.44 -6.66
N LEU A 38 -4.59 12.21 -5.59
CA LEU A 38 -5.72 13.05 -5.19
C LEU A 38 -5.51 14.46 -5.70
N ILE A 39 -6.49 15.00 -6.43
CA ILE A 39 -6.55 16.40 -6.82
C ILE A 39 -7.79 17.00 -6.17
N ALA A 40 -7.59 17.72 -5.07
CA ALA A 40 -8.65 18.45 -4.37
C ALA A 40 -8.65 19.91 -4.81
N ARG A 41 -9.80 20.43 -5.26
CA ARG A 41 -9.99 21.85 -5.59
C ARG A 41 -10.76 22.52 -4.46
N ASP A 42 -10.32 23.70 -4.07
CA ASP A 42 -11.07 24.49 -3.10
C ASP A 42 -12.37 25.02 -3.74
N PHE A 43 -13.31 25.44 -2.91
CA PHE A 43 -14.51 26.11 -3.39
C PHE A 43 -14.16 27.44 -4.09
N LYS A 44 -15.08 27.91 -4.95
CA LYS A 44 -14.91 29.14 -5.73
C LYS A 44 -15.49 30.39 -5.05
N ASP A 45 -16.15 30.22 -3.91
CA ASP A 45 -16.71 31.34 -3.16
C ASP A 45 -15.61 32.18 -2.49
N PRO A 46 -15.88 33.47 -2.19
CA PRO A 46 -14.89 34.35 -1.60
C PRO A 46 -14.35 33.90 -0.24
N GLU A 47 -15.11 33.10 0.52
CA GLU A 47 -14.73 32.63 1.86
C GLU A 47 -13.86 31.38 1.83
N ALA A 48 -13.72 30.73 0.67
CA ALA A 48 -12.96 29.49 0.51
C ALA A 48 -11.50 29.62 0.99
N ILE A 49 -10.85 30.77 0.73
CA ILE A 49 -9.48 31.00 1.18
C ILE A 49 -9.39 31.10 2.70
N THR A 50 -10.38 31.71 3.35
CA THR A 50 -10.45 31.82 4.80
C THR A 50 -10.63 30.45 5.42
N ARG A 51 -11.62 29.66 4.95
CA ARG A 51 -11.83 28.27 5.40
C ARG A 51 -10.58 27.41 5.24
N ARG A 52 -9.83 27.60 4.14
CA ARG A 52 -8.54 26.92 3.91
C ARG A 52 -7.49 27.34 4.95
N LEU A 53 -7.34 28.63 5.21
CA LEU A 53 -6.33 29.12 6.15
C LEU A 53 -6.62 28.67 7.58
N ASP A 54 -7.89 28.66 7.98
CA ASP A 54 -8.33 28.22 9.31
C ASP A 54 -8.04 26.73 9.53
N THR A 55 -8.24 25.90 8.52
CA THR A 55 -8.02 24.44 8.58
C THR A 55 -6.58 24.02 8.26
N ARG A 56 -5.77 24.92 7.65
CA ARG A 56 -4.43 24.61 7.13
C ARG A 56 -3.51 23.97 8.15
N THR A 57 -3.47 24.48 9.38
CA THR A 57 -2.56 23.98 10.42
C THR A 57 -2.86 22.53 10.76
N LYS A 58 -4.15 22.19 10.92
CA LYS A 58 -4.61 20.83 11.18
C LYS A 58 -4.31 19.91 9.99
N HIS A 59 -4.68 20.33 8.78
CA HIS A 59 -4.42 19.60 7.53
C HIS A 59 -2.92 19.27 7.35
N LEU A 60 -2.02 20.22 7.65
CA LEU A 60 -0.57 19.98 7.58
C LEU A 60 -0.05 19.06 8.69
N ALA A 61 -0.64 19.06 9.88
CA ALA A 61 -0.27 18.14 10.95
C ALA A 61 -0.61 16.70 10.56
N GLU A 62 -1.83 16.46 10.08
CA GLU A 62 -2.30 15.16 9.60
C GLU A 62 -1.48 14.67 8.40
N ALA A 63 -1.23 15.54 7.42
CA ALA A 63 -0.39 15.20 6.26
C ALA A 63 1.04 14.82 6.67
N ARG A 64 1.61 15.42 7.72
CA ARG A 64 2.93 15.04 8.26
C ARG A 64 2.90 13.66 8.88
N GLU A 65 1.83 13.31 9.61
CA GLU A 65 1.67 11.97 10.18
C GLU A 65 1.54 10.91 9.09
N LEU A 66 0.72 11.17 8.06
CA LEU A 66 0.56 10.28 6.91
C LEU A 66 1.85 10.15 6.09
N LYS A 67 2.67 11.20 6.02
CA LYS A 67 4.01 11.13 5.41
C LYS A 67 4.95 10.27 6.25
N LYS A 68 4.91 10.39 7.58
CA LYS A 68 5.72 9.56 8.50
C LYS A 68 5.34 8.08 8.44
N SER A 69 4.06 7.77 8.26
CA SER A 69 3.57 6.39 8.11
C SER A 69 3.83 5.77 6.73
N GLY A 70 4.37 6.56 5.78
CA GLY A 70 4.63 6.11 4.41
C GLY A 70 3.37 6.02 3.54
N GLN A 71 2.25 6.59 3.96
CA GLN A 71 1.00 6.64 3.20
C GLN A 71 0.98 7.79 2.20
N ILE A 72 1.70 8.89 2.46
CA ILE A 72 1.91 10.00 1.52
C ILE A 72 3.34 9.99 1.01
N HIS A 73 3.51 9.98 -0.31
CA HIS A 73 4.81 10.13 -0.96
C HIS A 73 5.11 11.61 -1.25
N TYR A 74 4.15 12.32 -1.85
CA TYR A 74 4.24 13.76 -2.15
C TYR A 74 2.93 14.48 -1.81
N ALA A 75 3.01 15.73 -1.39
CA ALA A 75 1.84 16.59 -1.17
C ALA A 75 2.20 18.06 -1.39
N GLY A 76 1.29 18.83 -1.96
CA GLY A 76 1.49 20.26 -2.25
C GLY A 76 0.19 21.01 -2.50
N ALA A 77 0.26 22.34 -2.48
CA ALA A 77 -0.86 23.19 -2.85
C ALA A 77 -0.92 23.35 -4.39
N LEU A 78 -2.13 23.40 -4.95
CA LEU A 78 -2.33 23.95 -6.29
C LEU A 78 -2.39 25.47 -6.21
N PHE A 79 -1.74 26.12 -7.16
CA PHE A 79 -1.80 27.56 -7.34
C PHE A 79 -2.64 27.92 -8.56
N SER A 80 -3.24 29.11 -8.56
CA SER A 80 -4.04 29.65 -9.66
C SER A 80 -3.23 29.83 -10.95
N ASP A 81 -1.95 30.14 -10.80
CA ASP A 81 -1.01 30.48 -11.86
C ASP A 81 0.44 30.21 -11.39
N HIS A 82 1.41 30.51 -12.24
CA HIS A 82 2.85 30.32 -11.96
C HIS A 82 3.57 31.60 -11.50
N SER A 83 2.83 32.61 -11.05
CA SER A 83 3.42 33.82 -10.48
C SER A 83 3.67 33.67 -8.98
N ASP A 84 4.57 34.49 -8.42
CA ASP A 84 4.81 34.56 -6.97
C ASP A 84 3.58 35.03 -6.17
N SER A 85 2.62 35.66 -6.86
CA SER A 85 1.34 36.12 -6.29
C SER A 85 0.19 35.12 -6.46
N GLY A 86 0.46 33.94 -7.01
CA GLY A 86 -0.55 32.91 -7.25
C GLY A 86 -1.29 32.53 -5.96
N LYS A 87 -2.61 32.46 -6.01
CA LYS A 87 -3.43 32.06 -4.87
C LYS A 87 -3.48 30.54 -4.76
N MET A 88 -3.50 30.00 -3.55
CA MET A 88 -3.78 28.59 -3.36
C MET A 88 -5.25 28.30 -3.70
N VAL A 89 -5.48 27.32 -4.57
CA VAL A 89 -6.81 26.93 -5.08
C VAL A 89 -7.13 25.44 -4.90
N GLY A 90 -6.32 24.74 -4.09
CA GLY A 90 -6.48 23.32 -3.84
C GLY A 90 -5.22 22.62 -3.35
N SER A 91 -5.26 21.30 -3.36
CA SER A 91 -4.15 20.43 -2.96
C SER A 91 -3.98 19.22 -3.91
N VAL A 92 -2.74 18.84 -4.20
CA VAL A 92 -2.39 17.57 -4.86
C VAL A 92 -1.67 16.70 -3.85
N ILE A 93 -2.08 15.44 -3.72
CA ILE A 93 -1.44 14.47 -2.84
C ILE A 93 -1.24 13.16 -3.60
N VAL A 94 -0.04 12.60 -3.51
CA VAL A 94 0.32 11.28 -4.02
C VAL A 94 0.36 10.32 -2.85
N PHE A 95 -0.61 9.41 -2.81
CA PHE A 95 -0.73 8.37 -1.80
C PHE A 95 -0.07 7.07 -2.26
N GLN A 96 0.33 6.27 -1.28
CA GLN A 96 0.87 4.92 -1.45
C GLN A 96 0.00 3.94 -0.66
N ALA A 97 -0.86 3.19 -1.35
CA ALA A 97 -1.90 2.36 -0.75
C ALA A 97 -2.06 1.03 -1.51
N GLU A 98 -2.73 0.05 -0.92
CA GLU A 98 -2.99 -1.23 -1.60
C GLU A 98 -4.09 -1.11 -2.66
N ASN A 99 -5.07 -0.24 -2.41
CA ASN A 99 -6.23 -0.01 -3.28
C ASN A 99 -6.79 1.41 -3.09
N ALA A 100 -7.70 1.81 -3.99
CA ALA A 100 -8.30 3.14 -3.97
C ALA A 100 -9.23 3.35 -2.76
N GLU A 101 -9.84 2.29 -2.24
CA GLU A 101 -10.75 2.32 -1.10
C GLU A 101 -10.04 2.74 0.19
N GLU A 102 -8.80 2.28 0.39
CA GLU A 102 -7.94 2.74 1.48
C GLU A 102 -7.71 4.26 1.40
N VAL A 103 -7.40 4.77 0.21
CA VAL A 103 -7.19 6.21 -0.03
C VAL A 103 -8.48 6.98 0.25
N ARG A 104 -9.64 6.52 -0.21
CA ARG A 104 -10.94 7.18 0.06
C ARG A 104 -11.21 7.32 1.56
N LYS A 105 -11.01 6.27 2.34
CA LYS A 105 -11.19 6.30 3.80
C LYS A 105 -10.25 7.29 4.49
N ILE A 106 -9.03 7.43 3.99
CA ILE A 106 -8.09 8.45 4.48
C ILE A 106 -8.64 9.84 4.16
N VAL A 107 -9.07 10.07 2.92
CA VAL A 107 -9.58 11.38 2.49
C VAL A 107 -10.84 11.78 3.26
N GLU A 108 -11.85 10.91 3.35
CA GLU A 108 -13.12 11.15 4.06
C GLU A 108 -12.91 11.52 5.53
N ARG A 109 -11.93 10.90 6.20
CA ARG A 109 -11.58 11.25 7.60
C ARG A 109 -11.06 12.68 7.73
N ASN A 110 -10.36 13.17 6.73
CA ASN A 110 -9.74 14.50 6.72
C ASN A 110 -10.63 15.56 6.04
N MET A 111 -11.62 15.14 5.27
CA MET A 111 -12.58 15.97 4.55
C MET A 111 -13.99 15.42 4.79
N PRO A 112 -14.67 15.80 5.89
CA PRO A 112 -16.09 15.49 6.02
C PRO A 112 -16.84 16.10 4.83
N GLU A 113 -17.64 15.31 4.13
CA GLU A 113 -18.28 15.65 2.85
C GLU A 113 -19.22 16.88 2.86
N ASN A 114 -19.35 17.61 3.97
CA ASN A 114 -20.31 18.71 4.07
C ASN A 114 -19.74 19.84 4.93
N GLU A 115 -19.38 20.96 4.29
CA GLU A 115 -19.62 22.35 4.71
C GLU A 115 -19.13 23.37 3.66
#